data_AF-X0XWR2-F1
#
_entry.id   AF-X0XWR2-F1
#
_cell.length_a   1.000
_cell.length_b   1.000
_cell.length_c   1.000
_cell.angle_alpha   90.00
_cell.angle_beta   90.00
_cell.angle_gamma   90.00
#
_symmetry.space_group_name_H-M   'P 1'
#
loop_
_entity.id
_entity.type
_entity.pdbx_description
1 polymer ?
#
loop_
_entity_poly.entity_id
_entity_poly.type
_entity_poly.pdbx_seq_one_letter_code
_entity_poly.pdbx_strand_id
1 'polypeptide(L)'
;TIPNTLDDGDYVELHGTDTATSRIFTDWKGTAGNPVWVVGQDGSEPDIRGYYELRDCDYVYMEEIDFNGNSTYTNGALKIEGGCSFISIRNSFIRNYDYNGNSAGISIDADLGYGEGYTHDIVMYNNVFSSLGDWETTEDEDFHGVQPRGEPSSGLETYNVWLLDNTFTQVSGNAMQVTAIEDPQYKQYCNHIYAGRNDISQGRQAGLWSKVAQDVVFSQNTIHNMRRHGDSGLGDAFGMQYGTDRLW
;
A
#
# COMPACT_ATOMS: atom_id res chain seq x y z
N THR A 1 -13.98 6.53 -15.61
CA THR A 1 -14.32 6.19 -14.23
C THR A 1 -14.17 4.70 -14.05
N ILE A 2 -13.66 4.27 -12.90
CA ILE A 2 -13.59 2.84 -12.57
C ILE A 2 -15.02 2.33 -12.27
N PRO A 3 -15.50 1.23 -12.87
CA PRO A 3 -16.83 0.69 -12.59
C PRO A 3 -16.96 0.18 -11.16
N ASN A 4 -18.08 0.45 -10.49
CA ASN A 4 -18.29 -0.02 -9.11
C ASN A 4 -18.66 -1.52 -9.04
N THR A 5 -19.01 -2.15 -10.15
CA THR A 5 -19.43 -3.55 -10.22
C THR A 5 -18.79 -4.18 -11.44
N LEU A 6 -18.15 -5.34 -11.23
CA LEU A 6 -17.51 -6.17 -12.24
C LEU A 6 -17.77 -7.64 -11.90
N ASP A 7 -18.03 -8.44 -12.93
CA ASP A 7 -18.25 -9.88 -12.85
C ASP A 7 -16.91 -10.65 -13.03
N ASP A 8 -16.90 -11.95 -12.74
CA ASP A 8 -15.69 -12.76 -12.86
C ASP A 8 -15.18 -12.83 -14.30
N GLY A 9 -13.90 -12.52 -14.51
CA GLY A 9 -13.30 -12.48 -15.84
C GLY A 9 -13.49 -11.17 -16.60
N ASP A 10 -14.16 -10.18 -16.01
CA ASP A 10 -14.26 -8.86 -16.64
C ASP A 10 -12.88 -8.24 -16.87
N TYR A 11 -12.76 -7.59 -18.03
CA TYR A 11 -11.59 -6.82 -18.44
C TYR A 11 -12.00 -5.39 -18.76
N VAL A 12 -11.50 -4.43 -17.98
CA VAL A 12 -11.83 -3.02 -18.10
C VAL A 12 -10.58 -2.24 -18.47
N GLU A 13 -10.58 -1.65 -19.66
CA GLU A 13 -9.58 -0.65 -20.06
C GLU A 13 -10.06 0.76 -19.67
N LEU A 14 -9.23 1.49 -18.94
CA LEU A 14 -9.50 2.82 -18.44
C LEU A 14 -8.81 3.86 -19.33
N HIS A 15 -9.51 4.96 -19.60
CA HIS A 15 -9.01 6.06 -20.41
C HIS A 15 -9.21 7.42 -19.73
N GLY A 16 -8.28 8.34 -19.98
CA GLY A 16 -8.40 9.75 -19.61
C GLY A 16 -8.27 9.99 -18.10
N THR A 17 -8.94 11.03 -17.61
CA THR A 17 -8.87 11.44 -16.20
C THR A 17 -10.18 11.08 -15.49
N ASP A 18 -10.06 10.42 -14.34
CA ASP A 18 -11.13 10.28 -13.38
C ASP A 18 -10.97 11.31 -12.26
N THR A 19 -11.78 12.35 -12.31
CA THR A 19 -11.85 13.38 -11.27
C THR A 19 -12.82 13.02 -10.17
N ALA A 20 -13.19 11.74 -10.01
CA ALA A 20 -14.08 11.30 -8.97
C ALA A 20 -13.62 11.84 -7.61
N THR A 21 -14.49 12.69 -7.09
CA THR A 21 -14.60 13.10 -5.70
C THR A 21 -14.44 11.93 -4.76
N SER A 22 -15.51 11.16 -4.71
CA SER A 22 -15.86 10.25 -3.62
C SER A 22 -14.90 9.08 -3.43
N ARG A 23 -14.85 8.62 -2.17
CA ARG A 23 -14.45 7.25 -1.81
C ARG A 23 -15.29 6.26 -2.62
N ILE A 24 -14.64 5.41 -3.40
CA ILE A 24 -15.28 4.36 -4.20
C ILE A 24 -15.00 3.02 -3.54
N PHE A 25 -16.07 2.29 -3.24
CA PHE A 25 -16.02 0.95 -2.68
C PHE A 25 -16.31 -0.07 -3.78
N THR A 26 -15.54 -1.14 -3.80
CA THR A 26 -15.66 -2.22 -4.78
C THR A 26 -15.47 -3.57 -4.08
N ASP A 27 -16.25 -4.56 -4.50
CA ASP A 27 -16.29 -5.92 -3.96
C ASP A 27 -16.16 -6.96 -5.08
N TRP A 28 -15.31 -6.68 -6.07
CA TRP A 28 -15.17 -7.49 -7.28
C TRP A 28 -14.67 -8.90 -6.96
N LYS A 29 -15.33 -9.90 -7.56
CA LYS A 29 -15.04 -11.32 -7.33
C LYS A 29 -14.62 -11.99 -8.63
N GLY A 30 -13.33 -12.10 -8.84
CA GLY A 30 -12.73 -12.95 -9.87
C GLY A 30 -12.52 -14.39 -9.38
N THR A 31 -11.90 -15.20 -10.23
CA THR A 31 -11.40 -16.53 -9.89
C THR A 31 -10.01 -16.75 -10.48
N ALA A 32 -9.30 -17.80 -10.05
CA ALA A 32 -8.00 -18.16 -10.62
C ALA A 32 -8.02 -18.36 -12.15
N GLY A 33 -9.14 -18.82 -12.71
CA GLY A 33 -9.32 -19.00 -14.16
C GLY A 33 -9.87 -17.76 -14.87
N ASN A 34 -10.67 -16.95 -14.17
CA ASN A 34 -11.32 -15.75 -14.66
C ASN A 34 -11.09 -14.58 -13.69
N PRO A 35 -9.88 -14.04 -13.60
CA PRO A 35 -9.60 -12.90 -12.75
C PRO A 35 -10.23 -11.62 -13.32
N VAL A 36 -10.49 -10.64 -12.44
CA VAL A 36 -10.94 -9.30 -12.86
C VAL A 36 -9.71 -8.45 -13.19
N TRP A 37 -9.75 -7.77 -14.32
CA TRP A 37 -8.70 -6.88 -14.79
C TRP A 37 -9.20 -5.45 -14.90
N VAL A 38 -8.47 -4.51 -14.29
CA VAL A 38 -8.67 -3.07 -14.44
C VAL A 38 -7.35 -2.46 -14.90
N VAL A 39 -7.27 -2.13 -16.17
CA VAL A 39 -6.02 -1.80 -16.86
C VAL A 39 -6.09 -0.38 -17.40
N GLY A 40 -5.02 0.38 -17.25
CA GLY A 40 -4.86 1.65 -17.95
C GLY A 40 -4.58 1.46 -19.44
N GLN A 41 -4.80 2.52 -20.21
CA GLN A 41 -4.45 2.52 -21.62
C GLN A 41 -2.91 2.57 -21.80
N ASP A 42 -2.37 1.64 -22.59
CA ASP A 42 -0.94 1.62 -22.94
C ASP A 42 -0.47 2.98 -23.49
N GLY A 43 0.59 3.51 -22.89
CA GLY A 43 1.21 4.79 -23.24
C GLY A 43 0.41 6.04 -22.84
N SER A 44 -0.70 5.90 -22.12
CA SER A 44 -1.47 7.01 -21.55
C SER A 44 -2.17 6.56 -20.27
N GLU A 45 -1.41 6.42 -19.18
CA GLU A 45 -1.94 5.98 -17.89
C GLU A 45 -3.10 6.91 -17.46
N PRO A 46 -4.28 6.34 -17.14
CA PRO A 46 -5.41 7.14 -16.69
C PRO A 46 -5.10 7.82 -15.35
N ASP A 47 -5.41 9.11 -15.26
CA ASP A 47 -5.20 9.97 -14.09
C ASP A 47 -6.39 9.82 -13.13
N ILE A 48 -6.21 9.04 -12.07
CA ILE A 48 -7.22 8.71 -11.07
C ILE A 48 -6.97 9.56 -9.82
N ARG A 49 -7.87 10.51 -9.55
CA ARG A 49 -7.71 11.47 -8.44
C ARG A 49 -8.50 11.14 -7.18
N GLY A 50 -9.29 10.06 -7.23
CA GLY A 50 -10.09 9.59 -6.11
C GLY A 50 -9.29 8.71 -5.14
N TYR A 51 -9.96 8.35 -4.06
CA TYR A 51 -9.52 7.30 -3.14
C TYR A 51 -10.38 6.05 -3.36
N TYR A 52 -9.72 4.91 -3.59
CA TYR A 52 -10.36 3.65 -3.91
C TYR A 52 -10.20 2.64 -2.79
N GLU A 53 -11.22 1.81 -2.63
CA GLU A 53 -11.21 0.75 -1.64
C GLU A 53 -11.67 -0.56 -2.27
N LEU A 54 -10.74 -1.51 -2.28
CA LEU A 54 -11.01 -2.91 -2.54
C LEU A 54 -11.41 -3.52 -1.20
N ARG A 55 -12.67 -3.92 -1.09
CA ARG A 55 -13.22 -4.55 0.10
C ARG A 55 -13.82 -5.88 -0.29
N ASP A 56 -13.41 -6.94 0.38
CA ASP A 56 -13.82 -8.30 0.02
C ASP A 56 -13.60 -8.55 -1.48
N CYS A 57 -12.47 -8.13 -2.05
CA CYS A 57 -12.14 -8.43 -3.45
C CYS A 57 -11.37 -9.75 -3.58
N ASP A 58 -11.56 -10.49 -4.66
CA ASP A 58 -10.82 -11.74 -4.89
C ASP A 58 -10.35 -11.83 -6.35
N TYR A 59 -9.10 -12.26 -6.59
CA TYR A 59 -8.49 -12.36 -7.92
C TYR A 59 -8.65 -11.08 -8.78
N VAL A 60 -8.20 -9.95 -8.24
CA VAL A 60 -8.24 -8.64 -8.92
C VAL A 60 -6.85 -8.17 -9.29
N TYR A 61 -6.69 -7.73 -10.54
CA TYR A 61 -5.46 -7.15 -11.05
C TYR A 61 -5.69 -5.73 -11.55
N MET A 62 -4.88 -4.80 -11.04
CA MET A 62 -4.86 -3.41 -11.48
C MET A 62 -3.50 -3.08 -12.08
N GLU A 63 -3.45 -2.52 -13.29
CA GLU A 63 -2.18 -2.18 -13.92
C GLU A 63 -2.20 -0.91 -14.78
N GLU A 64 -1.05 -0.26 -14.91
CA GLU A 64 -0.85 0.91 -15.79
C GLU A 64 -1.73 2.11 -15.45
N ILE A 65 -2.01 2.32 -14.16
CA ILE A 65 -2.88 3.41 -13.66
C ILE A 65 -2.04 4.48 -12.94
N ASP A 66 -2.38 5.75 -13.12
CA ASP A 66 -1.79 6.85 -12.36
C ASP A 66 -2.75 7.31 -11.26
N PHE A 67 -2.57 6.78 -10.05
CA PHE A 67 -3.24 7.28 -8.86
C PHE A 67 -2.56 8.57 -8.41
N ASN A 68 -3.14 9.68 -8.83
CA ASN A 68 -2.58 11.00 -8.71
C ASN A 68 -3.48 11.83 -7.79
N GLY A 69 -3.06 11.90 -6.53
CA GLY A 69 -3.83 12.46 -5.44
C GLY A 69 -4.31 13.89 -5.68
N ASN A 70 -5.31 14.24 -4.90
CA ASN A 70 -5.74 15.62 -4.71
C ASN A 70 -5.85 15.90 -3.21
N SER A 71 -5.69 17.15 -2.81
CA SER A 71 -5.60 17.58 -1.42
C SER A 71 -6.87 17.38 -0.56
N THR A 72 -7.92 16.69 -1.05
CA THR A 72 -9.24 16.64 -0.39
C THR A 72 -9.54 15.37 0.40
N TYR A 73 -8.72 14.30 0.29
CA TYR A 73 -8.98 13.02 0.98
C TYR A 73 -7.92 12.67 2.00
N THR A 74 -8.37 12.31 3.20
CA THR A 74 -7.53 11.93 4.36
C THR A 74 -6.72 10.63 4.19
N ASN A 75 -6.78 10.02 3.01
CA ASN A 75 -6.23 8.70 2.72
C ASN A 75 -5.36 8.77 1.47
N GLY A 76 -4.52 7.75 1.24
CA GLY A 76 -3.76 7.64 -0.01
C GLY A 76 -4.60 7.25 -1.23
N ALA A 77 -4.01 6.50 -2.15
CA ALA A 77 -4.64 6.09 -3.40
C ALA A 77 -5.63 4.94 -3.22
N LEU A 78 -5.19 3.91 -2.50
CA LEU A 78 -5.89 2.64 -2.43
C LEU A 78 -5.89 2.11 -1.01
N LYS A 79 -7.01 1.50 -0.62
CA LYS A 79 -7.07 0.61 0.53
C LYS A 79 -7.55 -0.76 0.10
N ILE A 80 -6.85 -1.78 0.57
CA ILE A 80 -7.18 -3.18 0.36
C ILE A 80 -7.55 -3.73 1.74
N GLU A 81 -8.83 -4.03 1.96
CA GLU A 81 -9.31 -4.47 3.27
C GLU A 81 -10.43 -5.50 3.19
N GLY A 82 -10.88 -5.99 4.35
CA GLY A 82 -12.08 -6.81 4.43
C GLY A 82 -11.96 -8.12 3.66
N GLY A 83 -11.01 -9.01 3.98
CA GLY A 83 -10.98 -10.32 3.33
C GLY A 83 -10.54 -10.34 1.87
N CYS A 84 -9.75 -9.35 1.43
CA CYS A 84 -9.23 -9.34 0.07
C CYS A 84 -8.18 -10.45 -0.14
N SER A 85 -8.26 -11.17 -1.26
CA SER A 85 -7.30 -12.21 -1.64
C SER A 85 -6.86 -12.16 -3.10
N PHE A 86 -5.62 -12.60 -3.37
CA PHE A 86 -5.05 -12.72 -4.72
C PHE A 86 -5.13 -11.40 -5.52
N ILE A 87 -4.69 -10.31 -4.91
CA ILE A 87 -4.70 -8.97 -5.51
C ILE A 87 -3.32 -8.62 -6.05
N SER A 88 -3.24 -8.05 -7.26
CA SER A 88 -2.00 -7.45 -7.76
C SER A 88 -2.20 -6.03 -8.25
N ILE A 89 -1.35 -5.11 -7.78
CA ILE A 89 -1.23 -3.76 -8.32
C ILE A 89 0.15 -3.64 -8.97
N ARG A 90 0.20 -3.31 -10.26
CA ARG A 90 1.47 -3.31 -11.00
C ARG A 90 1.61 -2.19 -12.03
N ASN A 91 2.85 -1.87 -12.37
CA ASN A 91 3.16 -0.88 -13.43
C ASN A 91 2.43 0.46 -13.25
N SER A 92 2.14 0.86 -12.01
CA SER A 92 1.27 2.00 -11.71
C SER A 92 2.02 3.11 -10.98
N PHE A 93 1.48 4.33 -11.02
CA PHE A 93 1.97 5.47 -10.26
C PHE A 93 1.05 5.74 -9.06
N ILE A 94 1.64 6.00 -7.89
CA ILE A 94 0.94 6.39 -6.67
C ILE A 94 1.60 7.66 -6.16
N ARG A 95 0.95 8.80 -6.34
CA ARG A 95 1.65 10.08 -6.15
C ARG A 95 0.78 11.27 -5.79
N ASN A 96 1.42 12.31 -5.27
CA ASN A 96 0.82 13.61 -4.98
C ASN A 96 -0.35 13.55 -3.98
N TYR A 97 -0.18 12.77 -2.92
CA TYR A 97 -1.13 12.74 -1.79
C TYR A 97 -0.55 13.54 -0.63
N ASP A 98 -1.18 14.67 -0.30
CA ASP A 98 -0.74 15.54 0.79
C ASP A 98 -0.96 14.89 2.17
N TYR A 99 -0.16 15.29 3.17
CA TYR A 99 -0.37 14.87 4.54
C TYR A 99 -1.64 15.50 5.11
N ASN A 100 -2.51 14.66 5.66
CA ASN A 100 -3.76 15.07 6.30
C ASN A 100 -4.19 14.09 7.40
N GLY A 101 -3.25 13.28 7.88
CA GLY A 101 -3.43 12.24 8.85
C GLY A 101 -2.51 11.05 8.59
N ASN A 102 -2.45 10.16 9.57
CA ASN A 102 -1.66 8.94 9.46
C ASN A 102 -2.31 8.01 8.44
N SER A 103 -1.58 7.64 7.38
CA SER A 103 -2.09 6.87 6.26
C SER A 103 -0.96 6.19 5.48
N ALA A 104 -1.29 5.65 4.32
CA ALA A 104 -0.33 5.20 3.34
C ALA A 104 -0.83 5.50 1.92
N GLY A 105 0.07 5.61 0.96
CA GLY A 105 -0.27 5.60 -0.47
C GLY A 105 -1.12 4.38 -0.82
N ILE A 106 -0.73 3.21 -0.31
CA ILE A 106 -1.59 2.01 -0.28
C ILE A 106 -1.61 1.38 1.11
N SER A 107 -2.80 1.27 1.70
CA SER A 107 -3.02 0.50 2.94
C SER A 107 -3.51 -0.90 2.62
N ILE A 108 -2.98 -1.92 3.32
CA ILE A 108 -3.38 -3.32 3.19
C ILE A 108 -3.75 -3.81 4.59
N ASP A 109 -5.03 -3.78 4.91
CA ASP A 109 -5.50 -4.01 6.27
C ASP A 109 -6.30 -5.30 6.36
N ALA A 110 -6.16 -6.00 7.47
CA ALA A 110 -7.17 -6.96 7.90
C ALA A 110 -8.44 -6.18 8.30
N ASP A 111 -9.61 -6.82 8.23
CA ASP A 111 -10.88 -6.09 8.38
C ASP A 111 -10.98 -5.28 9.69
N LEU A 112 -11.37 -4.00 9.55
CA LEU A 112 -11.64 -3.05 10.63
C LEU A 112 -13.14 -2.99 11.03
N GLY A 113 -13.93 -4.02 10.70
CA GLY A 113 -15.35 -4.13 11.08
C GLY A 113 -16.34 -4.04 9.92
N TYR A 114 -15.95 -4.39 8.70
CA TYR A 114 -16.75 -4.33 7.48
C TYR A 114 -16.81 -5.64 6.68
N GLY A 115 -16.04 -6.68 7.02
CA GLY A 115 -15.92 -7.94 6.28
C GLY A 115 -15.50 -9.12 7.15
N GLU A 116 -15.62 -10.33 6.63
CA GLU A 116 -15.28 -11.56 7.36
C GLU A 116 -14.14 -12.28 6.64
N GLY A 117 -12.91 -11.76 6.74
CA GLY A 117 -11.80 -12.42 6.06
C GLY A 117 -10.42 -11.88 6.37
N TYR A 118 -9.44 -12.78 6.24
CA TYR A 118 -8.02 -12.47 6.21
C TYR A 118 -7.69 -11.70 4.93
N THR A 119 -6.78 -10.74 4.99
CA THR A 119 -6.27 -10.05 3.79
C THR A 119 -4.94 -10.68 3.38
N HIS A 120 -4.89 -11.38 2.25
CA HIS A 120 -3.70 -12.15 1.91
C HIS A 120 -3.42 -12.32 0.42
N ASP A 121 -2.21 -12.78 0.12
CA ASP A 121 -1.72 -13.00 -1.24
C ASP A 121 -1.78 -11.73 -2.10
N ILE A 122 -1.16 -10.66 -1.59
CA ILE A 122 -1.17 -9.33 -2.19
C ILE A 122 0.20 -9.02 -2.80
N VAL A 123 0.22 -8.58 -4.06
CA VAL A 123 1.45 -8.28 -4.80
C VAL A 123 1.46 -6.84 -5.29
N MET A 124 2.45 -6.07 -4.86
CA MET A 124 2.78 -4.75 -5.39
C MET A 124 4.05 -4.86 -6.23
N TYR A 125 3.93 -4.73 -7.54
CA TYR A 125 5.02 -5.00 -8.47
C TYR A 125 5.31 -3.85 -9.44
N ASN A 126 6.55 -3.39 -9.51
CA ASN A 126 7.00 -2.40 -10.49
C ASN A 126 6.15 -1.10 -10.50
N ASN A 127 5.77 -0.62 -9.32
CA ASN A 127 5.06 0.65 -9.17
C ASN A 127 6.03 1.79 -8.80
N VAL A 128 5.59 3.02 -9.01
CA VAL A 128 6.30 4.24 -8.62
C VAL A 128 5.50 5.00 -7.58
N PHE A 129 6.05 5.13 -6.38
CA PHE A 129 5.49 5.92 -5.28
C PHE A 129 6.26 7.23 -5.17
N SER A 130 5.59 8.38 -5.25
CA SER A 130 6.26 9.69 -5.18
C SER A 130 5.43 10.79 -4.55
N SER A 131 6.06 11.71 -3.82
CA SER A 131 5.36 12.88 -3.25
C SER A 131 4.17 12.47 -2.38
N LEU A 132 4.43 11.64 -1.36
CA LEU A 132 3.43 11.16 -0.41
C LEU A 132 3.66 11.79 0.96
N GLY A 133 2.65 12.45 1.49
CA GLY A 133 2.75 13.30 2.68
C GLY A 133 3.55 14.60 2.44
N ASP A 134 3.92 15.28 3.52
CA ASP A 134 4.88 16.39 3.44
C ASP A 134 6.29 15.85 3.67
N TRP A 135 6.92 15.30 2.62
CA TRP A 135 8.30 14.80 2.72
C TRP A 135 9.33 15.89 3.08
N GLU A 136 8.94 17.18 3.04
CA GLU A 136 9.80 18.29 3.42
C GLU A 136 9.74 18.69 4.90
N THR A 137 8.71 18.25 5.60
CA THR A 137 8.48 18.55 7.02
C THR A 137 9.67 18.17 7.90
N THR A 138 9.77 18.82 9.07
CA THR A 138 10.67 18.46 10.16
C THR A 138 9.98 17.67 11.27
N GLU A 139 8.64 17.57 11.23
CA GLU A 139 7.81 16.89 12.24
C GLU A 139 7.53 15.43 11.88
N ASP A 140 7.37 14.55 12.86
CA ASP A 140 7.13 13.14 12.56
C ASP A 140 5.77 12.94 11.85
N GLU A 141 5.79 12.35 10.64
CA GLU A 141 4.58 12.07 9.86
C GLU A 141 4.51 10.58 9.48
N ASP A 142 3.44 9.92 9.90
CA ASP A 142 3.16 8.53 9.52
C ASP A 142 2.30 8.48 8.24
N PHE A 143 2.81 8.99 7.13
CA PHE A 143 2.23 8.80 5.79
C PHE A 143 3.15 7.96 4.93
N HIS A 144 2.88 6.66 4.91
CA HIS A 144 3.78 5.66 4.33
C HIS A 144 3.57 5.47 2.82
N GLY A 145 4.48 4.78 2.14
CA GLY A 145 4.26 4.32 0.78
C GLY A 145 3.25 3.18 0.75
N VAL A 146 3.61 2.05 1.37
CA VAL A 146 2.73 0.89 1.57
C VAL A 146 2.71 0.50 3.04
N GLN A 147 1.53 0.18 3.57
CA GLN A 147 1.37 -0.27 4.95
C GLN A 147 0.50 -1.53 5.05
N PRO A 148 1.12 -2.73 5.12
CA PRO A 148 0.43 -3.91 5.57
C PRO A 148 0.17 -3.83 7.08
N ARG A 149 -1.09 -4.06 7.46
CA ARG A 149 -1.53 -4.01 8.84
C ARG A 149 -2.38 -5.18 9.27
N GLY A 150 -2.02 -5.80 10.38
CA GLY A 150 -2.83 -6.82 11.05
C GLY A 150 -3.86 -6.22 12.02
N GLU A 151 -5.00 -6.89 12.23
CA GLU A 151 -6.07 -6.41 13.11
C GLU A 151 -6.42 -7.42 14.23
N PRO A 152 -5.75 -7.33 15.38
CA PRO A 152 -5.97 -8.22 16.52
C PRO A 152 -7.37 -8.13 17.13
N SER A 153 -8.06 -7.00 17.01
CA SER A 153 -9.39 -6.84 17.62
C SER A 153 -10.47 -7.67 16.93
N SER A 154 -10.32 -7.92 15.63
CA SER A 154 -11.16 -8.85 14.86
C SER A 154 -10.59 -10.27 14.83
N GLY A 155 -9.35 -10.47 15.28
CA GLY A 155 -8.66 -11.76 15.20
C GLY A 155 -8.23 -12.13 13.78
N LEU A 156 -8.21 -11.15 12.87
CA LEU A 156 -7.90 -11.35 11.46
C LEU A 156 -6.47 -10.92 11.15
N GLU A 157 -5.84 -11.66 10.25
CA GLU A 157 -4.45 -11.49 9.86
C GLU A 157 -4.32 -10.85 8.48
N THR A 158 -3.24 -10.09 8.31
CA THR A 158 -2.72 -9.69 7.00
C THR A 158 -1.43 -10.46 6.75
N TYR A 159 -1.38 -11.28 5.70
CA TYR A 159 -0.22 -12.10 5.41
C TYR A 159 0.03 -12.35 3.93
N ASN A 160 1.20 -12.89 3.58
CA ASN A 160 1.59 -13.14 2.20
C ASN A 160 1.52 -11.86 1.35
N VAL A 161 2.33 -10.86 1.72
CA VAL A 161 2.40 -9.59 0.98
C VAL A 161 3.78 -9.43 0.38
N TRP A 162 3.84 -9.16 -0.92
CA TRP A 162 5.08 -8.96 -1.67
C TRP A 162 5.17 -7.55 -2.24
N LEU A 163 6.24 -6.84 -1.89
CA LEU A 163 6.66 -5.57 -2.49
C LEU A 163 7.91 -5.79 -3.33
N LEU A 164 7.75 -5.83 -4.65
CA LEU A 164 8.78 -6.24 -5.58
C LEU A 164 9.07 -5.19 -6.65
N ASP A 165 10.35 -4.85 -6.82
CA ASP A 165 10.83 -4.02 -7.94
C ASP A 165 10.14 -2.64 -8.02
N ASN A 166 9.67 -2.09 -6.91
CA ASN A 166 9.03 -0.76 -6.87
C ASN A 166 10.07 0.35 -6.67
N THR A 167 9.74 1.56 -7.11
CA THR A 167 10.50 2.77 -6.82
C THR A 167 9.73 3.64 -5.83
N PHE A 168 10.41 4.11 -4.78
CA PHE A 168 9.87 5.05 -3.81
C PHE A 168 10.76 6.29 -3.76
N THR A 169 10.16 7.45 -3.92
CA THR A 169 10.86 8.72 -3.73
C THR A 169 10.01 9.72 -2.96
N GLN A 170 10.59 10.56 -2.11
CA GLN A 170 9.86 11.67 -1.48
C GLN A 170 8.59 11.22 -0.73
N VAL A 171 8.74 10.24 0.16
CA VAL A 171 7.70 9.75 1.07
C VAL A 171 7.95 10.35 2.47
N SER A 172 6.94 10.93 3.12
CA SER A 172 7.11 11.56 4.43
C SER A 172 7.29 10.53 5.55
N GLY A 173 6.49 9.47 5.55
CA GLY A 173 6.67 8.29 6.39
C GLY A 173 7.67 7.28 5.81
N ASN A 174 7.61 6.03 6.29
CA ASN A 174 8.38 4.95 5.67
C ASN A 174 7.92 4.61 4.24
N ALA A 175 8.84 4.18 3.37
CA ALA A 175 8.42 3.63 2.07
C ALA A 175 7.56 2.37 2.25
N MET A 176 7.92 1.53 3.22
CA MET A 176 7.06 0.47 3.74
C MET A 176 7.11 0.42 5.27
N GLN A 177 5.93 0.38 5.91
CA GLN A 177 5.81 0.07 7.33
C GLN A 177 4.94 -1.16 7.53
N VAL A 178 5.50 -2.20 8.15
CA VAL A 178 4.79 -3.43 8.48
C VAL A 178 4.42 -3.41 9.95
N THR A 179 3.13 -3.55 10.29
CA THR A 179 2.72 -3.51 11.70
C THR A 179 1.37 -4.13 12.00
N ALA A 180 1.17 -4.74 13.15
CA ALA A 180 -0.14 -4.89 13.78
C ALA A 180 -0.39 -3.69 14.72
N ILE A 181 -1.38 -3.79 15.61
CA ILE A 181 -1.48 -2.90 16.78
C ILE A 181 -0.16 -2.93 17.55
N GLU A 182 0.29 -1.78 18.06
CA GLU A 182 1.59 -1.57 18.73
C GLU A 182 1.73 -2.27 20.11
N ASP A 183 1.54 -3.59 20.13
CA ASP A 183 1.80 -4.48 21.25
C ASP A 183 2.46 -5.79 20.75
N PRO A 184 3.66 -6.15 21.24
CA PRO A 184 4.39 -7.34 20.80
C PRO A 184 3.64 -8.68 20.89
N GLN A 185 2.55 -8.76 21.65
CA GLN A 185 1.69 -9.97 21.70
C GLN A 185 0.85 -10.18 20.43
N TYR A 186 0.83 -9.19 19.53
CA TYR A 186 0.01 -9.17 18.32
C TYR A 186 0.78 -9.33 17.01
N LYS A 187 2.09 -9.59 17.07
CA LYS A 187 2.93 -9.78 15.87
C LYS A 187 2.42 -10.85 14.91
N GLN A 188 1.68 -11.85 15.39
CA GLN A 188 1.10 -12.89 14.54
C GLN A 188 0.02 -12.37 13.59
N TYR A 189 -0.57 -11.19 13.83
CA TYR A 189 -1.62 -10.67 12.96
C TYR A 189 -1.09 -9.98 11.70
N CYS A 190 0.21 -9.71 11.60
CA CYS A 190 0.83 -9.18 10.39
C CYS A 190 2.10 -9.97 10.10
N ASN A 191 2.04 -10.87 9.10
CA ASN A 191 3.08 -11.89 8.94
C ASN A 191 3.38 -12.30 7.49
N HIS A 192 4.51 -12.98 7.25
CA HIS A 192 4.94 -13.41 5.90
C HIS A 192 4.97 -12.25 4.88
N ILE A 193 5.79 -11.24 5.19
CA ILE A 193 5.91 -10.02 4.39
C ILE A 193 7.28 -10.00 3.73
N TYR A 194 7.32 -9.82 2.42
CA TYR A 194 8.56 -9.77 1.66
C TYR A 194 8.66 -8.45 0.89
N ALA A 195 9.71 -7.69 1.14
CA ALA A 195 10.07 -6.53 0.34
C ALA A 195 11.44 -6.75 -0.30
N GLY A 196 11.50 -6.82 -1.63
CA GLY A 196 12.77 -7.01 -2.31
C GLY A 196 12.93 -6.33 -3.65
N ARG A 197 14.19 -6.01 -3.96
CA ARG A 197 14.62 -5.31 -5.18
C ARG A 197 13.96 -3.94 -5.40
N ASN A 198 13.47 -3.30 -4.34
CA ASN A 198 12.93 -1.95 -4.42
C ASN A 198 14.06 -0.91 -4.43
N ASP A 199 13.85 0.20 -5.11
CA ASP A 199 14.72 1.39 -5.10
C ASP A 199 14.05 2.50 -4.28
N ILE A 200 14.68 2.95 -3.20
CA ILE A 200 14.08 3.85 -2.21
C ILE A 200 15.02 5.03 -1.97
N SER A 201 14.51 6.24 -2.16
CA SER A 201 15.32 7.45 -1.98
C SER A 201 14.54 8.66 -1.47
N GLN A 202 15.25 9.63 -0.90
CA GLN A 202 14.70 10.95 -0.55
C GLN A 202 13.48 10.95 0.39
N GLY A 203 13.14 9.81 1.01
CA GLY A 203 12.12 9.74 2.05
C GLY A 203 12.61 10.41 3.34
N ARG A 204 11.66 10.86 4.15
CA ARG A 204 11.93 11.55 5.42
C ARG A 204 12.15 10.57 6.57
N GLN A 205 11.26 9.58 6.76
CA GLN A 205 11.52 8.45 7.66
C GLN A 205 12.30 7.32 6.96
N ALA A 206 12.43 6.17 7.62
CA ALA A 206 13.21 5.04 7.12
C ALA A 206 12.65 4.44 5.82
N GLY A 207 13.48 3.81 5.00
CA GLY A 207 13.00 3.11 3.80
C GLY A 207 12.05 1.96 4.16
N LEU A 208 12.54 0.95 4.87
CA LEU A 208 11.75 -0.23 5.24
C LEU A 208 11.71 -0.42 6.76
N TRP A 209 10.52 -0.51 7.35
CA TRP A 209 10.38 -0.59 8.80
C TRP A 209 9.39 -1.67 9.23
N SER A 210 9.77 -2.47 10.23
CA SER A 210 8.90 -3.46 10.85
C SER A 210 8.64 -3.07 12.31
N LYS A 211 7.39 -2.82 12.68
CA LYS A 211 7.00 -2.51 14.06
C LYS A 211 6.53 -3.81 14.75
N VAL A 212 5.25 -4.11 14.74
CA VAL A 212 4.72 -5.33 15.36
C VAL A 212 4.37 -6.33 14.26
N ALA A 213 5.29 -7.21 13.91
CA ALA A 213 5.08 -8.20 12.84
C ALA A 213 5.97 -9.43 13.05
N GLN A 214 5.68 -10.52 12.33
CA GLN A 214 6.56 -11.69 12.31
C GLN A 214 6.83 -12.17 10.88
N ASP A 215 7.95 -12.86 10.67
CA ASP A 215 8.29 -13.42 9.35
C ASP A 215 8.36 -12.36 8.25
N VAL A 216 9.21 -11.36 8.47
CA VAL A 216 9.44 -10.24 7.53
C VAL A 216 10.81 -10.40 6.88
N VAL A 217 10.90 -10.19 5.58
CA VAL A 217 12.15 -10.28 4.83
C VAL A 217 12.36 -9.02 3.99
N PHE A 218 13.46 -8.33 4.23
CA PHE A 218 13.92 -7.19 3.44
C PHE A 218 15.17 -7.60 2.66
N SER A 219 15.05 -7.85 1.35
CA SER A 219 16.14 -8.44 0.56
C SER A 219 16.45 -7.68 -0.73
N GLN A 220 17.74 -7.41 -0.99
CA GLN A 220 18.20 -6.82 -2.25
C GLN A 220 17.62 -5.42 -2.56
N ASN A 221 17.12 -4.68 -1.57
CA ASN A 221 16.65 -3.32 -1.75
C ASN A 221 17.82 -2.34 -1.83
N THR A 222 17.70 -1.32 -2.67
CA THR A 222 18.63 -0.19 -2.73
C THR A 222 18.00 0.99 -2.01
N ILE A 223 18.57 1.42 -0.89
CA ILE A 223 18.07 2.54 -0.09
C ILE A 223 19.16 3.59 0.01
N HIS A 224 18.93 4.78 -0.53
CA HIS A 224 19.98 5.78 -0.71
C HIS A 224 19.44 7.21 -0.65
N ASN A 225 20.31 8.18 -0.35
CA ASN A 225 19.95 9.60 -0.31
C ASN A 225 18.70 9.90 0.55
N MET A 226 18.50 9.15 1.64
CA MET A 226 17.43 9.40 2.60
C MET A 226 17.65 10.73 3.31
N ARG A 227 16.56 11.44 3.59
CA ARG A 227 16.62 12.74 4.25
C ARG A 227 16.87 12.54 5.75
N ARG A 228 17.82 13.29 6.29
CA ARG A 228 18.10 13.34 7.74
C ARG A 228 17.87 14.75 8.26
N HIS A 229 16.61 15.16 8.25
CA HIS A 229 16.18 16.47 8.74
C HIS A 229 15.16 16.30 9.87
N GLY A 230 15.13 17.26 10.80
CA GLY A 230 14.31 17.18 12.01
C GLY A 230 14.99 16.44 13.17
N ASP A 231 14.28 16.35 14.29
CA ASP A 231 14.78 15.74 15.55
C ASP A 231 14.25 14.30 15.77
N SER A 232 13.31 13.84 14.95
CA SER A 232 12.65 12.54 15.08
C SER A 232 12.39 11.88 13.71
N GLY A 233 12.30 10.53 13.72
CA GLY A 233 11.99 9.76 12.52
C GLY A 233 13.01 9.98 11.40
N LEU A 234 14.31 9.93 11.72
CA LEU A 234 15.37 10.22 10.75
C LEU A 234 15.40 9.14 9.67
N GLY A 235 15.70 9.55 8.43
CA GLY A 235 15.78 8.67 7.24
C GLY A 235 16.85 7.59 7.35
N ASP A 236 16.49 6.53 8.06
CA ASP A 236 17.26 5.30 8.18
C ASP A 236 17.05 4.42 6.93
N ALA A 237 17.96 3.49 6.68
CA ALA A 237 17.77 2.57 5.58
C ALA A 237 16.63 1.60 5.89
N PHE A 238 16.80 0.82 6.96
CA PHE A 238 15.83 -0.13 7.45
C PHE A 238 15.92 -0.26 8.96
N GLY A 239 14.89 -0.83 9.59
CA GLY A 239 14.95 -1.17 11.00
C GLY A 239 13.68 -1.80 11.54
N MET A 240 13.64 -1.88 12.87
CA MET A 240 12.54 -2.51 13.58
C MET A 240 12.24 -1.85 14.93
N GLN A 241 11.02 -2.03 15.42
CA GLN A 241 10.57 -1.47 16.71
C GLN A 241 9.54 -2.39 17.39
N TYR A 242 9.22 -2.14 18.66
CA TYR A 242 8.09 -2.67 19.45
C TYR A 242 7.97 -4.20 19.65
N GLY A 243 8.02 -5.01 18.61
CA GLY A 243 7.69 -6.43 18.74
C GLY A 243 7.98 -7.30 17.52
N THR A 244 8.87 -6.87 16.63
CA THR A 244 9.24 -7.65 15.44
C THR A 244 9.91 -8.97 15.82
N ASP A 245 9.52 -10.06 15.16
CA ASP A 245 10.09 -11.40 15.33
C ASP A 245 10.45 -12.00 13.96
N ARG A 246 11.62 -12.65 13.84
CA ARG A 246 12.11 -13.23 12.56
C ARG A 246 12.14 -12.23 11.39
N LEU A 247 12.83 -11.11 11.58
CA LEU A 247 13.20 -10.16 10.52
C LEU A 247 14.53 -10.58 9.87
N TRP A 248 14.55 -10.68 8.54
CA TRP A 248 15.73 -11.07 7.73
C TRP A 248 16.12 -10.02 6.70
#